data_AF-A0A2G8Y7N1-F1
#
_entry.id   AF-A0A2G8Y7N1-F1
#
_cell.length_a   1.000
_cell.length_b   1.000
_cell.length_c   1.000
_cell.angle_alpha   90.00
_cell.angle_beta   90.00
_cell.angle_gamma   90.00
#
_symmetry.space_group_name_H-M   'P 1'
#
loop_
_entity.id
_entity.type
_entity.pdbx_description
1 polymer ?
#
loop_
_entity_poly.entity_id
_entity_poly.type
_entity_poly.pdbx_seq_one_letter_code
_entity_poly.pdbx_strand_id
1 'polypeptide(L)'
;ERDLTGFMQRSDAEARAGGFPLPRLIDLISFKKERYRVAFYKAVGDTVVAPDMDEASKIAYSQRRRVVTLDGGLIEVDGRMVGGGVRERSGAGQGIRVSEGPSVETITEEEEDNLPELREEIREKEQRLRSLLRESEESEESLARLNTQEEETESSLVLLRQDIQAAERQVHEVTERLASQSKESLSSEEKKKMGMLQKE
;
A
#
# COMPACT_ATOMS: atom_id res chain seq x y z
N GLU A 1 15.79 7.47 2.35
CA GLU A 1 16.65 6.69 3.28
C GLU A 1 17.65 7.63 3.94
N ARG A 2 18.09 7.34 5.18
CA ARG A 2 19.15 8.14 5.83
C ARG A 2 20.50 7.77 5.20
N ASP A 3 21.28 8.76 4.80
CA ASP A 3 22.66 8.56 4.38
C ASP A 3 23.50 8.07 5.58
N LEU A 4 24.01 6.84 5.47
CA LEU A 4 24.81 6.20 6.52
C LEU A 4 26.30 6.51 6.39
N THR A 5 26.73 7.12 5.28
CA THR A 5 28.14 7.35 4.97
C THR A 5 28.83 8.19 6.05
N GLY A 6 28.19 9.28 6.49
CA GLY A 6 28.72 10.15 7.55
C GLY A 6 28.70 9.53 8.96
N PHE A 7 27.81 8.57 9.22
CA PHE A 7 27.83 7.82 10.49
C PHE A 7 28.95 6.78 10.49
N MET A 8 29.09 6.05 9.38
CA MET A 8 30.14 5.05 9.21
C MET A 8 31.53 5.67 9.29
N GLN A 9 31.76 6.81 8.64
CA GLN A 9 33.05 7.52 8.70
C GLN A 9 33.44 7.95 10.13
N ARG A 10 32.47 8.41 10.92
CA ARG A 10 32.71 8.77 12.33
C ARG A 10 33.06 7.55 13.16
N SER A 11 32.32 6.46 12.97
CA SER A 11 32.61 5.22 13.67
C SER A 11 33.95 4.60 13.26
N ASP A 12 34.32 4.68 11.98
CA ASP A 12 35.64 4.25 11.50
C ASP A 12 36.79 5.11 12.04
N ALA A 13 36.54 6.40 12.29
CA ALA A 13 37.50 7.28 12.96
C ALA A 13 37.66 6.90 14.44
N GLU A 14 36.54 6.64 15.14
CA GLU A 14 36.53 6.17 16.53
C GLU A 14 37.25 4.82 16.68
N ALA A 15 37.00 3.88 15.77
CA ALA A 15 37.68 2.59 15.74
C ALA A 15 39.21 2.73 15.57
N ARG A 16 39.65 3.58 14.62
CA ARG A 16 41.08 3.87 14.43
C ARG A 16 41.72 4.57 15.63
N ALA A 17 40.95 5.33 16.39
CA ALA A 17 41.39 5.96 17.63
C ALA A 17 41.40 5.02 18.84
N GLY A 18 41.03 3.74 18.67
CA GLY A 18 40.96 2.77 19.77
C GLY A 18 39.75 2.95 20.69
N GLY A 19 38.67 3.57 20.20
CA GLY A 19 37.43 3.78 20.98
C GLY A 19 36.63 2.49 21.25
N PHE A 20 37.08 1.35 20.73
CA PHE A 20 36.47 0.05 20.91
C PHE A 20 37.42 -0.88 21.68
N PRO A 21 36.93 -1.57 22.73
CA PRO A 21 37.77 -2.44 23.56
C PRO A 21 38.14 -3.75 22.84
N LEU A 22 37.34 -4.15 21.84
CA LEU A 22 37.50 -5.35 21.04
C LEU A 22 37.11 -5.06 19.57
N PRO A 23 37.46 -5.94 18.62
CA PRO A 23 37.15 -5.74 17.20
C PRO A 23 35.64 -5.59 16.94
N ARG A 24 35.30 -4.72 15.98
CA ARG A 24 33.93 -4.64 15.47
C ARG A 24 33.68 -5.74 14.44
N LEU A 25 32.47 -6.27 14.42
CA LEU A 25 32.04 -7.29 13.48
C LEU A 25 32.22 -6.83 12.02
N ILE A 26 31.90 -5.57 11.72
CA ILE A 26 32.03 -5.01 10.36
C ILE A 26 33.47 -5.01 9.85
N ASP A 27 34.45 -4.90 10.75
CA ASP A 27 35.88 -4.85 10.39
C ASP A 27 36.46 -6.26 10.18
N LEU A 28 35.76 -7.30 10.62
CA LEU A 28 36.12 -8.70 10.38
C LEU A 28 35.55 -9.24 9.06
N ILE A 29 34.66 -8.51 8.40
CA ILE A 29 34.03 -8.91 7.15
C ILE A 29 34.90 -8.44 5.98
N SER A 30 35.27 -9.36 5.09
CA SER A 30 35.90 -9.03 3.82
C SER A 30 34.85 -8.75 2.74
N PHE A 31 34.88 -7.57 2.14
CA PHE A 31 33.94 -7.16 1.10
C PHE A 31 34.54 -7.33 -0.29
N LYS A 32 33.79 -7.90 -1.23
CA LYS A 32 34.19 -7.97 -2.65
C LYS A 32 34.25 -6.58 -3.30
N LYS A 33 33.37 -5.67 -2.90
CA LYS A 33 33.34 -4.27 -3.35
C LYS A 33 33.03 -3.38 -2.15
N GLU A 34 33.76 -2.27 -2.00
CA GLU A 34 33.65 -1.38 -0.83
C GLU A 34 32.24 -0.79 -0.66
N ARG A 35 31.52 -0.56 -1.78
CA ARG A 35 30.13 -0.11 -1.76
C ARG A 35 29.18 -1.00 -0.94
N TYR A 36 29.50 -2.30 -0.79
CA TYR A 36 28.69 -3.21 0.00
C TYR A 36 28.85 -3.01 1.50
N ARG A 37 29.97 -2.43 1.96
CA ARG A 37 30.21 -2.14 3.38
C ARG A 37 29.08 -1.34 3.99
N VAL A 38 28.51 -0.37 3.25
CA VAL A 38 27.38 0.47 3.70
C VAL A 38 26.14 -0.37 4.01
N ALA A 39 25.82 -1.34 3.17
CA ALA A 39 24.67 -2.22 3.37
C ALA A 39 24.84 -3.13 4.59
N PHE A 40 26.05 -3.68 4.78
CA PHE A 40 26.37 -4.47 5.96
C PHE A 40 26.38 -3.62 7.23
N TYR A 41 26.94 -2.41 7.17
CA TYR A 41 26.91 -1.47 8.29
C TYR A 41 25.48 -1.11 8.72
N LYS A 42 24.53 -1.03 7.79
CA LYS A 42 23.10 -0.85 8.13
C LYS A 42 22.55 -2.01 8.99
N ALA A 43 23.01 -3.23 8.78
CA ALA A 43 22.57 -4.41 9.51
C ALA A 43 23.34 -4.62 10.83
N VAL A 44 24.67 -4.58 10.76
CA VAL A 44 25.54 -4.92 11.90
C VAL A 44 26.03 -3.70 12.68
N GLY A 45 26.04 -2.50 12.12
CA GLY A 45 26.51 -1.28 12.78
C GLY A 45 27.83 -1.46 13.53
N ASP A 46 27.89 -0.88 14.73
CA ASP A 46 29.07 -0.90 15.60
C ASP A 46 29.10 -2.10 16.57
N THR A 47 28.63 -3.25 16.10
CA THR A 47 28.62 -4.47 16.94
C THR A 47 30.03 -4.91 17.27
N VAL A 48 30.30 -5.10 18.55
CA VAL A 48 31.59 -5.59 19.07
C VAL A 48 31.56 -7.10 19.15
N VAL A 49 32.68 -7.76 18.87
CA VAL A 49 32.83 -9.21 19.00
C VAL A 49 33.60 -9.54 20.27
N ALA A 50 32.97 -10.26 21.20
CA ALA A 50 33.56 -10.74 22.45
C ALA A 50 33.82 -12.26 22.40
N PRO A 51 34.80 -12.78 23.16
CA PRO A 51 35.03 -14.22 23.23
C PRO A 51 33.90 -14.97 23.94
N ASP A 52 33.31 -14.39 25.00
CA ASP A 52 32.30 -15.03 25.84
C ASP A 52 31.29 -14.01 26.43
N MET A 53 30.25 -14.54 27.08
CA MET A 53 29.15 -13.74 27.64
C MET A 53 29.59 -12.87 28.83
N ASP A 54 30.63 -13.26 29.56
CA ASP A 54 31.13 -12.49 30.70
C ASP A 54 31.82 -11.21 30.23
N GLU A 55 32.65 -11.31 29.20
CA GLU A 55 33.26 -10.15 28.55
C GLU A 55 32.24 -9.32 27.78
N ALA A 56 31.29 -9.98 27.09
CA ALA A 56 30.21 -9.28 26.40
C ALA A 56 29.37 -8.41 27.34
N SER A 57 29.00 -8.94 28.50
CA SER A 57 28.22 -8.22 29.51
C SER A 57 28.97 -6.99 30.03
N LYS A 58 30.27 -7.13 30.31
CA LYS A 58 31.11 -6.00 30.75
C LYS A 58 31.10 -4.88 29.72
N ILE A 59 31.33 -5.19 28.45
CA ILE A 59 31.39 -4.19 27.37
C ILE A 59 30.01 -3.57 27.12
N ALA A 60 28.96 -4.41 27.03
CA ALA A 60 27.60 -3.96 26.75
C ALA A 60 27.09 -2.96 27.79
N TYR A 61 27.29 -3.23 29.08
CA TYR A 61 26.79 -2.36 30.14
C TYR A 61 27.71 -1.17 30.44
N SER A 62 29.04 -1.31 30.34
CA SER A 62 29.97 -0.21 30.62
C SER A 62 30.01 0.83 29.50
N GLN A 63 29.95 0.39 28.23
CA GLN A 63 30.09 1.27 27.07
C GLN A 63 28.78 1.44 26.29
N ARG A 64 27.69 0.79 26.70
CA ARG A 64 26.38 0.82 26.00
C ARG A 64 26.51 0.47 24.52
N ARG A 65 27.19 -0.65 24.23
CA ARG A 65 27.39 -1.15 22.87
C ARG A 65 26.64 -2.46 22.66
N ARG A 66 26.26 -2.72 21.40
CA ARG A 66 25.79 -4.05 20.99
C ARG A 66 26.98 -5.00 20.91
N VAL A 67 26.88 -6.17 21.53
CA VAL A 67 27.98 -7.13 21.59
C VAL A 67 27.50 -8.52 21.20
N VAL A 68 28.25 -9.21 20.35
CA VAL A 68 28.02 -10.61 19.97
C VAL A 68 29.20 -11.45 20.45
N THR A 69 28.93 -12.66 20.93
CA THR A 69 29.95 -13.60 21.38
C THR A 69 30.30 -14.61 20.28
N LEU A 70 31.46 -15.24 20.37
CA LEU A 70 31.90 -16.25 19.39
C LEU A 70 30.97 -17.49 19.33
N ASP A 71 30.27 -17.80 20.42
CA ASP A 71 29.28 -18.87 20.53
C ASP A 71 27.84 -18.44 20.13
N GLY A 72 27.70 -17.23 19.57
CA GLY A 72 26.47 -16.71 18.98
C GLY A 72 25.49 -16.06 19.97
N GLY A 73 25.91 -15.81 21.21
CA GLY A 73 25.17 -14.97 22.14
C GLY A 73 25.17 -13.50 21.70
N LEU A 74 24.11 -12.77 22.01
CA LEU A 74 23.95 -11.37 21.59
C LEU A 74 23.38 -10.54 22.74
N ILE A 75 24.00 -9.38 23.00
CA ILE A 75 23.49 -8.35 23.91
C ILE A 75 23.23 -7.08 23.09
N GLU A 76 21.97 -6.67 23.01
CA GLU A 76 21.54 -5.43 22.37
C GLU A 76 21.89 -4.20 23.23
N VAL A 77 21.93 -3.01 22.60
CA VAL A 77 22.26 -1.74 23.28
C VAL A 77 21.32 -1.43 24.46
N ASP A 78 20.06 -1.88 24.37
CA ASP A 78 19.03 -1.71 25.40
C ASP A 78 19.12 -2.78 26.51
N GLY A 79 20.11 -3.68 26.44
CA GLY A 79 20.35 -4.72 27.44
C GLY A 79 19.53 -5.99 27.22
N ARG A 80 18.76 -6.12 26.12
CA ARG A 80 18.16 -7.42 25.75
C ARG A 80 19.25 -8.42 25.42
N MET A 81 19.14 -9.62 25.98
CA MET A 81 20.12 -10.70 25.81
C MET A 81 19.48 -11.90 25.13
N VAL A 82 20.21 -12.48 24.18
CA VAL A 82 19.90 -13.75 23.52
C VAL A 82 21.03 -14.72 23.84
N GLY A 83 20.70 -15.84 24.48
CA GLY A 83 21.68 -16.87 24.88
C GLY A 83 22.31 -17.55 23.66
N GLY A 84 23.64 -17.69 23.71
CA GLY A 84 24.44 -18.40 22.72
C GLY A 84 24.23 -19.90 22.77
N GLY A 85 24.39 -20.54 21.62
CA GLY A 85 24.03 -21.93 21.38
C GLY A 85 24.08 -22.22 19.90
N VAL A 86 25.21 -21.89 19.27
CA VAL A 86 25.48 -22.36 17.91
C VAL A 86 25.43 -23.89 17.94
N ARG A 87 24.32 -24.46 17.47
CA ARG A 87 24.33 -25.85 17.00
C ARG A 87 25.40 -25.90 15.93
N GLU A 88 26.47 -26.63 16.19
CA GLU A 88 27.50 -26.91 15.19
C GLU A 88 26.81 -27.42 13.92
N ARG A 89 26.67 -26.56 12.92
CA ARG A 89 26.49 -27.02 11.55
C ARG A 89 27.86 -27.56 11.17
N SER A 90 27.98 -28.88 11.20
CA SER A 90 29.14 -29.66 10.79
C SER A 90 29.68 -29.09 9.48
N GLY A 91 30.85 -28.45 9.52
CA GLY A 91 31.44 -27.78 8.35
C GLY A 91 32.38 -26.61 8.64
N ALA A 92 32.53 -26.20 9.91
CA ALA A 92 33.37 -25.07 10.32
C ALA A 92 34.88 -25.35 10.18
N GLY A 93 35.37 -25.20 8.95
CA GLY A 93 36.77 -24.98 8.60
C GLY A 93 36.97 -24.01 7.43
N GLN A 94 35.88 -23.60 6.76
CA GLN A 94 35.88 -22.51 5.79
C GLN A 94 35.02 -21.39 6.35
N GLY A 95 35.59 -20.19 6.49
CA GLY A 95 34.84 -18.99 6.84
C GLY A 95 33.57 -18.90 6.02
N ILE A 96 32.46 -18.48 6.66
CA ILE A 96 31.09 -18.41 6.15
C ILE A 96 31.06 -18.39 4.62
N ARG A 97 31.07 -19.58 3.99
CA ARG A 97 30.68 -19.71 2.61
C ARG A 97 29.17 -19.65 2.66
N VAL A 98 28.66 -18.43 2.45
CA VAL A 98 27.35 -18.26 1.83
C VAL A 98 27.31 -19.30 0.73
N SER A 99 26.34 -20.22 0.79
CA SER A 99 26.16 -21.28 -0.21
C SER A 99 26.44 -20.70 -1.59
N GLU A 100 27.22 -21.41 -2.40
CA GLU A 100 27.47 -21.08 -3.80
C GLU A 100 26.14 -20.89 -4.56
N GLY A 101 25.51 -19.72 -4.40
CA GLY A 101 25.03 -18.97 -5.54
C GLY A 101 26.25 -18.58 -6.37
N PRO A 102 26.06 -18.37 -7.68
CA PRO A 102 27.15 -18.42 -8.65
C PRO A 102 28.32 -17.56 -8.16
N SER A 103 29.51 -18.18 -8.20
CA SER A 103 30.77 -17.53 -7.92
C SER A 103 30.83 -16.20 -8.68
N VAL A 104 31.01 -15.09 -7.98
CA VAL A 104 31.09 -13.72 -8.56
C VAL A 104 32.33 -13.52 -9.46
N GLU A 105 33.20 -14.53 -9.61
CA GLU A 105 34.20 -14.59 -10.68
C GLU A 105 33.59 -15.03 -12.03
N THR A 106 32.30 -15.37 -12.01
CA THR A 106 31.42 -15.67 -13.13
C THR A 106 30.24 -14.70 -13.09
N ILE A 107 30.48 -13.42 -12.81
CA ILE A 107 29.72 -12.39 -13.53
C ILE A 107 30.33 -12.46 -14.93
N THR A 108 29.86 -13.40 -15.75
CA THR A 108 30.19 -13.41 -17.17
C THR A 108 29.84 -12.04 -17.74
N GLU A 109 30.52 -11.63 -18.82
CA GLU A 109 30.14 -10.46 -19.61
C GLU A 109 28.62 -10.44 -19.90
N GLU A 110 27.98 -11.62 -19.92
CA GLU A 110 26.53 -11.85 -19.98
C GLU A 110 25.68 -11.18 -18.87
N GLU A 111 26.15 -11.08 -17.62
CA GLU A 111 25.40 -10.40 -16.54
C GLU A 111 25.55 -8.86 -16.60
N GLU A 112 26.67 -8.35 -17.14
CA GLU A 112 26.81 -6.92 -17.49
C GLU A 112 26.02 -6.56 -18.77
N ASP A 113 25.89 -7.50 -19.72
CA ASP A 113 25.08 -7.35 -20.93
C ASP A 113 23.57 -7.43 -20.66
N ASN A 114 23.14 -8.18 -19.65
CA ASN A 114 21.72 -8.26 -19.25
C ASN A 114 21.25 -7.06 -18.41
N LEU A 115 22.18 -6.28 -17.85
CA LEU A 115 21.90 -5.09 -17.04
C LEU A 115 21.14 -3.98 -17.81
N PRO A 116 21.47 -3.65 -19.07
CA PRO A 116 20.65 -2.75 -19.89
C PRO A 116 19.27 -3.34 -20.21
N GLU A 117 19.15 -4.63 -20.52
CA GLU A 117 17.85 -5.28 -20.79
C GLU A 117 16.94 -5.22 -19.57
N LEU A 118 17.46 -5.54 -18.38
CA LEU A 118 16.71 -5.45 -17.13
C LEU A 118 16.29 -4.00 -16.81
N ARG A 119 17.12 -3.02 -17.17
CA ARG A 119 16.80 -1.59 -17.00
C ARG A 119 15.69 -1.15 -17.95
N GLU A 120 15.70 -1.63 -19.19
CA GLU A 120 14.61 -1.38 -20.14
C GLU A 120 13.33 -2.08 -19.69
N GLU A 121 13.39 -3.32 -19.21
CA GLU A 121 12.21 -4.01 -18.67
C GLU A 121 11.62 -3.27 -17.45
N ILE A 122 12.46 -2.73 -16.56
CA ILE A 122 12.02 -1.87 -15.45
C ILE A 122 11.36 -0.60 -15.98
N ARG A 123 11.95 0.07 -16.98
CA ARG A 123 11.36 1.28 -17.59
C ARG A 123 10.01 1.00 -18.23
N GLU A 124 9.88 -0.09 -18.96
CA GLU A 124 8.62 -0.50 -19.58
C GLU A 124 7.56 -0.80 -18.51
N LYS A 125 7.92 -1.53 -17.46
CA LYS A 125 7.00 -1.82 -16.35
C LYS A 125 6.60 -0.55 -15.60
N GLU A 126 7.51 0.38 -15.37
CA GLU A 126 7.20 1.68 -14.77
C GLU A 126 6.28 2.51 -15.65
N GLN A 127 6.52 2.54 -16.96
CA GLN A 127 5.65 3.25 -17.91
C GLN A 127 4.25 2.63 -17.95
N ARG A 128 4.17 1.29 -17.96
CA ARG A 128 2.90 0.56 -17.93
C ARG A 128 2.14 0.75 -16.62
N LEU A 129 2.86 0.80 -15.50
CA LEU A 129 2.25 1.12 -14.21
C LEU A 129 1.66 2.53 -14.23
N ARG A 130 2.39 3.53 -14.77
CA ARG A 130 1.89 4.90 -14.89
C ARG A 130 0.66 5.00 -15.81
N SER A 131 0.63 4.26 -16.92
CA SER A 131 -0.55 4.26 -17.80
C SER A 131 -1.76 3.61 -17.13
N LEU A 132 -1.57 2.49 -16.43
CA LEU A 132 -2.65 1.82 -15.69
C LEU A 132 -3.19 2.69 -14.56
N LEU A 133 -2.33 3.42 -13.85
CA LEU A 133 -2.79 4.36 -12.82
C LEU A 133 -3.65 5.49 -13.42
N ARG A 134 -3.24 6.06 -14.56
CA ARG A 134 -4.08 7.06 -15.26
C ARG A 134 -5.41 6.49 -15.72
N GLU A 135 -5.41 5.30 -16.30
CA GLU A 135 -6.64 4.63 -16.74
C GLU A 135 -7.57 4.33 -15.54
N SER A 136 -7.00 3.97 -14.39
CA SER A 136 -7.75 3.80 -13.14
C SER A 136 -8.38 5.12 -12.68
N GLU A 137 -7.62 6.21 -12.67
CA GLU A 137 -8.12 7.55 -12.30
C GLU A 137 -9.25 8.01 -13.24
N GLU A 138 -9.08 7.85 -14.55
CA GLU A 138 -10.10 8.19 -15.56
C GLU A 138 -11.37 7.34 -15.41
N SER A 139 -11.21 6.05 -15.10
CA SER A 139 -12.33 5.14 -14.85
C SER A 139 -13.07 5.50 -13.56
N GLU A 140 -12.36 5.87 -12.50
CA GLU A 140 -12.94 6.33 -11.23
C GLU A 140 -13.73 7.64 -11.42
N GLU A 141 -13.18 8.59 -12.18
CA GLU A 141 -13.89 9.84 -12.50
C GLU A 141 -15.15 9.56 -13.33
N SER A 142 -15.06 8.64 -14.29
CA SER A 142 -16.21 8.24 -15.12
C SER A 142 -17.31 7.56 -14.28
N LEU A 143 -16.93 6.68 -13.35
CA LEU A 143 -17.86 6.05 -12.41
C LEU A 143 -18.55 7.09 -11.52
N ALA A 144 -17.80 8.06 -10.98
CA ALA A 144 -18.38 9.12 -10.16
C ALA A 144 -19.42 9.94 -10.97
N ARG A 145 -19.10 10.30 -12.22
CA ARG A 145 -20.03 11.01 -13.10
C ARG A 145 -21.28 10.18 -13.41
N LEU A 146 -21.13 8.89 -13.71
CA LEU A 146 -22.27 8.01 -13.98
C LEU A 146 -23.17 7.85 -12.76
N ASN A 147 -22.60 7.70 -11.56
CA ASN A 147 -23.39 7.64 -10.32
C ASN A 147 -24.19 8.92 -10.09
N THR A 148 -23.60 10.11 -10.33
CA THR A 148 -24.35 11.37 -10.20
C THR A 148 -25.49 11.45 -11.21
N GLN A 149 -25.29 10.98 -12.45
CA GLN A 149 -26.36 10.93 -13.45
C GLN A 149 -27.45 9.93 -13.07
N GLU A 150 -27.07 8.78 -12.51
CA GLU A 150 -28.01 7.79 -12.00
C GLU A 150 -28.92 8.41 -10.92
N GLU A 151 -28.34 9.05 -9.90
CA GLU A 151 -29.09 9.73 -8.84
C GLU A 151 -30.04 10.82 -9.38
N GLU A 152 -29.57 11.64 -10.33
CA GLU A 152 -30.39 12.68 -10.97
C GLU A 152 -31.57 12.08 -11.76
N THR A 153 -31.33 11.00 -12.50
CA THR A 153 -32.38 10.31 -13.27
C THR A 153 -33.37 9.58 -12.38
N GLU A 154 -32.91 8.96 -11.28
CA GLU A 154 -33.78 8.33 -10.28
C GLU A 154 -34.69 9.36 -9.61
N SER A 155 -34.14 10.50 -9.19
CA SER A 155 -34.90 11.62 -8.64
C SER A 155 -35.96 12.13 -9.63
N SER A 156 -35.56 12.32 -10.89
CA SER A 156 -36.47 12.73 -11.97
C SER A 156 -37.59 11.71 -12.20
N LEU A 157 -37.27 10.41 -12.15
CA LEU A 157 -38.24 9.32 -12.23
C LEU A 157 -39.26 9.36 -11.10
N VAL A 158 -38.82 9.65 -9.87
CA VAL A 158 -39.70 9.77 -8.70
C VAL A 158 -40.66 10.94 -8.88
N LEU A 159 -40.17 12.11 -9.29
CA LEU A 159 -41.00 13.29 -9.55
C LEU A 159 -42.03 13.02 -10.65
N LEU A 160 -41.59 12.46 -11.78
CA LEU A 160 -42.48 12.18 -12.90
C LEU A 160 -43.57 11.16 -12.54
N ARG A 161 -43.26 10.18 -11.68
CA ARG A 161 -44.26 9.25 -11.13
C ARG A 161 -45.29 9.95 -10.25
N GLN A 162 -44.87 10.92 -9.44
CA GLN A 162 -45.79 11.72 -8.62
C GLN A 162 -46.71 12.58 -9.50
N ASP A 163 -46.15 13.19 -10.56
CA ASP A 163 -46.92 13.97 -11.53
C ASP A 163 -47.96 13.12 -12.27
N ILE A 164 -47.56 11.91 -12.69
CA ILE A 164 -48.49 10.94 -13.32
C ILE A 164 -49.63 10.60 -12.36
N GLN A 165 -49.34 10.29 -11.09
CA GLN A 165 -50.39 10.00 -10.10
C GLN A 165 -51.31 11.20 -9.86
N ALA A 166 -50.77 12.42 -9.83
CA ALA A 166 -51.57 13.64 -9.68
C ALA A 166 -52.49 13.86 -10.89
N ALA A 167 -51.96 13.69 -12.11
CA ALA A 167 -52.73 13.78 -13.34
C ALA A 167 -53.83 12.71 -13.42
N GLU A 168 -53.54 11.46 -13.04
CA GLU A 168 -54.52 10.38 -12.97
C GLU A 168 -55.68 10.72 -12.01
N ARG A 169 -55.39 11.29 -10.83
CA ARG A 169 -56.41 11.75 -9.89
C ARG A 169 -57.26 12.89 -10.48
N GLN A 170 -56.63 13.85 -11.16
CA GLN A 170 -57.36 14.94 -11.81
C GLN A 170 -58.27 14.43 -12.93
N VAL A 171 -57.79 13.49 -13.75
CA VAL A 171 -58.61 12.84 -14.78
C VAL A 171 -59.79 12.11 -14.15
N HIS A 172 -59.56 11.38 -13.06
CA HIS A 172 -60.63 10.71 -12.33
C HIS A 172 -61.67 11.69 -11.77
N GLU A 173 -61.25 12.77 -11.13
CA GLU A 173 -62.16 13.79 -10.60
C GLU A 173 -62.95 14.51 -11.70
N VAL A 174 -62.31 14.86 -12.81
CA VAL A 174 -62.98 15.51 -13.96
C VAL A 174 -63.97 14.55 -14.62
N THR A 175 -63.61 13.27 -14.77
CA THR A 175 -64.52 12.26 -15.33
C THR A 175 -65.72 12.01 -14.43
N GLU A 176 -65.54 11.97 -13.10
CA GLU A 176 -66.66 11.90 -12.16
C GLU A 176 -67.56 13.14 -12.21
N ARG A 177 -66.99 14.34 -12.28
CA ARG A 177 -67.75 15.61 -12.42
C ARG A 177 -68.53 15.67 -13.72
N LEU A 178 -67.96 15.21 -14.83
CA LEU A 178 -68.67 15.11 -16.11
C LEU A 178 -69.82 14.09 -16.02
N ALA A 179 -69.59 12.95 -15.38
CA ALA A 179 -70.60 11.94 -15.16
C ALA A 179 -71.76 12.46 -14.29
N SER A 180 -71.47 13.21 -13.22
CA SER A 180 -72.51 13.81 -12.37
C SER A 180 -73.29 14.91 -13.09
N GLN A 181 -72.62 15.84 -13.79
CA GLN A 181 -73.29 16.87 -14.59
C GLN A 181 -74.17 16.29 -15.71
N SER A 182 -73.73 15.19 -16.35
CA SER A 182 -74.55 14.51 -17.37
C SER A 182 -75.82 13.87 -16.79
N LYS A 183 -75.81 13.47 -15.51
CA LYS A 183 -76.98 12.95 -14.79
C LYS A 183 -77.90 14.08 -14.29
N GLU A 184 -77.33 15.23 -13.97
CA GLU A 184 -78.05 16.39 -13.40
C GLU A 184 -78.69 17.28 -14.48
N SER A 185 -78.17 17.28 -15.72
CA SER A 185 -78.63 18.10 -16.85
C SER A 185 -80.01 17.77 -17.43
N LEU A 186 -80.76 16.87 -16.79
CA LEU A 186 -82.14 16.60 -17.16
C LEU A 186 -83.01 16.45 -15.91
N SER A 187 -83.26 17.57 -15.23
CA SER A 187 -84.42 17.65 -14.34
C SER A 187 -85.67 17.29 -15.15
N SER A 188 -86.51 16.43 -14.58
CA SER A 188 -87.77 16.01 -15.18
C SER A 188 -88.68 17.19 -15.55
N GLU A 189 -88.49 18.35 -14.91
CA GLU A 189 -89.17 19.61 -15.22
C GLU A 189 -88.67 20.28 -16.51
N GLU A 190 -87.38 20.21 -16.81
CA GLU A 190 -86.79 20.80 -18.02
C GLU A 190 -87.12 19.98 -19.26
N LYS A 191 -87.14 18.64 -19.13
CA LYS A 191 -87.65 17.73 -20.18
C LYS A 191 -89.12 17.99 -20.50
N LYS A 192 -89.96 18.27 -19.50
CA LYS A 192 -91.38 18.63 -19.70
C LYS A 192 -91.56 19.98 -20.37
N LYS A 193 -90.81 21.01 -19.96
CA LYS A 193 -90.85 22.34 -20.60
C LYS A 193 -90.39 22.30 -22.05
N MET A 194 -89.32 21.57 -22.37
CA MET A 194 -88.86 21.40 -23.76
C MET A 194 -89.87 20.69 -24.64
N GLY A 195 -90.58 19.67 -24.12
CA GLY A 195 -91.65 18.99 -24.85
C GLY A 195 -92.91 19.84 -25.06
N MET A 196 -93.14 20.85 -24.22
CA MET A 196 -94.23 21.83 -24.40
C MET A 196 -93.85 22.90 -25.44
N LEU A 197 -92.61 23.37 -25.44
CA LEU A 197 -92.09 24.36 -26.40
C LEU A 197 -91.93 23.81 -27.84
N GLN A 198 -91.78 22.50 -28.01
CA GLN A 198 -91.72 21.86 -29.34
C GLN A 198 -93.11 21.51 -29.93
N LYS A 199 -94.19 21.80 -29.21
CA LYS A 199 -95.58 21.54 -29.63
C LYS A 199 -96.38 22.78 -29.99
N GLU A 200 -95.80 23.98 -29.84
CA GLU A 200 -96.26 25.21 -30.51
C GLU A 200 -95.66 25.30 -31.92
#